data_AF-A0AAD9NMZ0-F1
#
_entry.id   AF-A0AAD9NMZ0-F1
#
_cell.length_a   1.000
_cell.length_b   1.000
_cell.length_c   1.000
_cell.angle_alpha   90.00
_cell.angle_beta   90.00
_cell.angle_gamma   90.00
#
_symmetry.space_group_name_H-M   'P 1'
#
loop_
_entity.id
_entity.type
_entity.pdbx_description
1 polymer ?
#
loop_
_entity_poly.entity_id
_entity_poly.type
_entity_poly.pdbx_seq_one_letter_code
_entity_poly.pdbx_strand_id
1 'polypeptide(L)'
;MLPAKKWHWRARTAALHFSQVIPHSEVYRLLFCSSVLNLAELVALRPDLGRLRKIVYFHENQLIYPVRKSQERDFQYGYNQVLTWYVPLFHT
;
A
#
# COMPACT_ATOMS: atom_id res chain seq x y z
N MET A 1 -12.37 2.59 -0.63
CA MET A 1 -11.95 2.75 -2.05
C MET A 1 -11.86 4.23 -2.36
N LEU A 2 -10.78 4.71 -2.99
CA LEU A 2 -10.64 6.10 -3.41
C LEU A 2 -11.16 6.25 -4.86
N PRO A 3 -11.74 7.40 -5.26
CA PRO A 3 -12.19 7.61 -6.64
C PRO A 3 -11.05 7.53 -7.67
N ALA A 4 -11.35 7.09 -8.90
CA ALA A 4 -10.37 6.94 -9.99
C ALA A 4 -9.76 8.26 -10.50
N LYS A 5 -10.36 9.41 -10.16
CA LYS A 5 -9.86 10.73 -10.56
C LYS A 5 -8.56 11.07 -9.82
N LYS A 6 -7.52 11.41 -10.58
CA LYS A 6 -6.16 11.72 -10.08
C LYS A 6 -5.55 10.57 -9.27
N TRP A 7 -5.72 9.34 -9.75
CA TRP A 7 -5.32 8.12 -9.05
C TRP A 7 -3.83 8.08 -8.66
N HIS A 8 -2.92 8.60 -9.51
CA HIS A 8 -1.47 8.64 -9.21
C HIS A 8 -1.20 9.38 -7.89
N TRP A 9 -1.77 10.58 -7.72
CA TRP A 9 -1.67 11.36 -6.48
C TRP A 9 -2.28 10.63 -5.30
N ARG A 10 -3.46 10.04 -5.50
CA ARG A 10 -4.16 9.29 -4.45
C ARG A 10 -3.41 8.05 -4.01
N ALA A 11 -2.76 7.33 -4.92
CA ALA A 11 -1.93 6.17 -4.60
C ALA A 11 -0.74 6.59 -3.73
N ARG A 12 -0.07 7.69 -4.10
CA ARG A 12 1.07 8.23 -3.35
C ARG A 12 0.70 8.74 -1.95
N THR A 13 -0.47 9.34 -1.78
CA THR A 13 -0.90 9.90 -0.49
C THR A 13 -1.85 9.00 0.28
N ALA A 14 -2.13 7.78 -0.20
CA ALA A 14 -3.11 6.88 0.40
C ALA A 14 -2.76 6.54 1.85
N ALA A 15 -1.49 6.28 2.14
CA ALA A 15 -1.04 5.93 3.49
C ALA A 15 -1.31 7.07 4.49
N LEU A 16 -0.90 8.30 4.16
CA LEU A 16 -1.16 9.49 4.96
C LEU A 16 -2.66 9.78 5.12
N HIS A 17 -3.44 9.60 4.07
CA HIS A 17 -4.90 9.77 4.16
C HIS A 17 -5.49 8.73 5.12
N PHE A 18 -5.15 7.44 4.95
CA PHE A 18 -5.68 6.36 5.77
C PHE A 18 -5.21 6.40 7.22
N SER A 19 -4.02 6.93 7.50
CA SER A 19 -3.57 7.11 8.89
C SER A 19 -4.47 8.05 9.68
N GLN A 20 -5.10 9.02 9.00
CA GLN A 20 -6.00 10.01 9.58
C GLN A 20 -7.45 9.54 9.64
N VAL A 21 -7.93 8.80 8.63
CA VAL A 21 -9.36 8.44 8.54
C VAL A 21 -9.73 7.09 9.17
N ILE A 22 -8.77 6.18 9.36
CA ILE A 22 -9.04 4.89 10.02
C ILE A 22 -9.20 5.16 11.53
N PRO A 23 -10.36 4.89 12.14
CA PRO A 23 -10.54 5.10 13.57
C PRO A 23 -9.60 4.21 14.38
N HIS A 24 -9.13 4.66 15.54
CA HIS A 24 -8.42 3.78 16.46
C HIS A 24 -9.38 2.72 17.02
N SER A 25 -8.94 1.47 17.02
CA SER A 25 -9.70 0.38 17.62
C SER A 25 -8.78 -0.80 17.95
N GLU A 26 -8.99 -1.38 19.14
CA GLU A 26 -8.31 -2.60 19.54
C GLU A 26 -8.99 -3.88 19.01
N VAL A 27 -10.20 -3.75 18.45
CA VAL A 27 -10.95 -4.92 17.93
C VAL A 27 -10.45 -5.35 16.55
N TYR A 28 -9.63 -4.53 15.88
CA TYR A 28 -9.05 -4.91 14.61
C TYR A 28 -8.07 -6.05 14.81
N ARG A 29 -8.20 -7.07 13.93
CA ARG A 29 -7.33 -8.26 13.93
C ARG A 29 -6.64 -8.47 12.60
N LEU A 30 -7.15 -7.86 11.53
CA LEU A 30 -6.76 -8.07 10.16
C LEU A 30 -6.71 -6.74 9.43
N LEU A 31 -5.62 -6.50 8.70
CA LEU A 31 -5.48 -5.44 7.73
C LEU A 31 -5.50 -6.09 6.34
N PHE A 32 -6.53 -5.79 5.55
CA PHE A 32 -6.62 -6.20 4.16
C PHE A 32 -6.42 -4.97 3.27
N CYS A 33 -5.45 -5.05 2.36
CA CYS A 33 -5.16 -3.95 1.44
C CYS A 33 -4.66 -4.43 0.07
N SER A 34 -4.67 -3.52 -0.90
CA SER A 34 -4.03 -3.75 -2.20
C SER A 34 -2.55 -3.39 -2.18
N SER A 35 -1.76 -3.93 -3.11
CA SER A 35 -0.35 -3.57 -3.30
C SER A 35 -0.12 -2.15 -3.86
N VAL A 36 -1.20 -1.43 -4.20
CA VAL A 36 -1.15 -0.01 -4.61
C VAL A 36 -0.97 0.91 -3.39
N LEU A 37 -1.42 0.47 -2.21
CA LEU A 37 -1.21 1.19 -0.96
C LEU A 37 0.24 1.01 -0.52
N ASN A 38 0.93 2.11 -0.19
CA ASN A 38 2.21 2.04 0.50
C ASN A 38 2.00 1.54 1.94
N LEU A 39 1.98 0.21 2.12
CA LEU A 39 1.68 -0.40 3.41
C LEU A 39 2.77 -0.07 4.45
N ALA A 40 4.02 0.02 4.02
CA ALA A 40 5.16 0.37 4.89
C ALA A 40 4.96 1.73 5.55
N GLU A 41 4.58 2.73 4.76
CA GLU A 41 4.30 4.07 5.25
C GLU A 41 3.09 4.08 6.18
N LEU A 42 2.01 3.36 5.85
CA LEU A 42 0.82 3.32 6.71
C LEU A 42 1.16 2.72 8.08
N VAL A 43 1.89 1.60 8.15
CA VAL A 43 2.21 0.98 9.45
C VAL A 43 3.22 1.79 10.25
N ALA A 44 4.12 2.54 9.59
CA ALA A 44 5.01 3.47 10.25
C ALA A 44 4.24 4.66 10.86
N LEU A 45 3.23 5.17 10.16
CA LEU A 45 2.34 6.23 10.66
C LEU A 45 1.34 5.73 11.71
N ARG A 46 0.98 4.45 11.67
CA ARG A 46 0.00 3.80 12.55
C ARG A 46 0.53 2.48 13.11
N PRO A 47 1.41 2.53 14.13
CA PRO A 47 1.96 1.33 14.77
C PRO A 47 0.89 0.38 15.35
N ASP A 48 -0.28 0.92 15.74
CA ASP A 48 -1.43 0.15 16.19
C ASP A 48 -2.04 -0.76 15.11
N LEU A 49 -1.88 -0.38 13.84
CA LEU A 49 -2.21 -1.22 12.68
C LEU A 49 -1.05 -2.15 12.30
N GLY A 50 0.18 -1.77 12.66
CA GLY A 50 1.39 -2.55 12.42
C GLY A 50 1.41 -3.93 13.08
N ARG A 51 0.67 -4.15 14.18
CA ARG A 51 0.54 -5.47 14.85
C ARG A 51 -0.48 -6.41 14.22
N LEU A 52 -1.32 -5.92 13.30
CA LEU A 52 -2.42 -6.72 12.74
C LEU A 52 -1.87 -7.82 11.81
N ARG A 53 -2.62 -8.89 11.61
CA ARG A 53 -2.33 -9.80 10.47
C ARG A 53 -2.56 -9.02 9.19
N LYS A 54 -1.68 -9.16 8.18
CA LYS A 54 -1.80 -8.42 6.91
C LYS A 54 -2.07 -9.41 5.78
N ILE A 55 -3.10 -9.13 4.98
CA ILE A 55 -3.35 -9.80 3.72
C ILE A 55 -3.25 -8.74 2.62
N VAL A 56 -2.30 -8.93 1.71
CA VAL A 56 -2.04 -8.00 0.62
C VAL A 56 -2.48 -8.63 -0.70
N TYR A 57 -3.39 -7.96 -1.40
CA TYR A 57 -3.80 -8.33 -2.76
C TYR A 57 -2.97 -7.59 -3.80
N PHE A 58 -2.22 -8.32 -4.62
CA PHE A 58 -1.44 -7.75 -5.71
C PHE A 58 -2.28 -7.70 -6.99
N HIS A 59 -2.66 -6.49 -7.43
CA HIS A 59 -3.46 -6.31 -8.66
C HIS A 59 -2.67 -6.64 -9.92
N GLU A 60 -1.55 -5.95 -10.11
CA GLU A 60 -0.67 -6.06 -11.28
C GLU A 60 0.77 -5.87 -10.83
N ASN A 61 1.70 -6.64 -11.41
CA ASN A 61 3.12 -6.53 -11.08
C ASN A 61 3.75 -5.36 -11.82
N GLN A 62 4.05 -4.28 -11.10
CA GLN A 62 4.61 -3.06 -11.69
C GLN A 62 6.11 -3.19 -12.05
N LEU A 63 6.80 -4.22 -11.54
CA LEU A 63 8.20 -4.49 -11.87
C LEU A 63 8.36 -5.08 -13.28
N ILE A 64 7.41 -5.92 -13.70
CA ILE A 64 7.49 -6.64 -14.99
C ILE A 64 6.25 -6.42 -15.88
N TYR A 65 5.47 -5.37 -15.64
CA TYR A 65 4.27 -5.11 -16.43
C TYR A 65 4.62 -4.98 -17.93
N PRO A 66 3.92 -5.70 -18.83
CA PRO A 66 4.26 -5.74 -20.24
C PRO A 66 4.11 -4.35 -20.87
N VAL A 67 5.21 -3.82 -21.42
CA VAL A 67 5.21 -2.49 -22.02
C VAL A 67 4.82 -2.62 -23.49
N ARG A 68 3.70 -2.01 -23.88
CA ARG A 68 3.28 -1.95 -25.29
C ARG A 68 4.08 -0.94 -26.12
N LYS A 69 4.65 0.09 -25.48
CA LYS A 69 5.51 1.12 -26.07
C LYS A 69 6.57 1.51 -25.05
N SER A 70 7.86 1.51 -25.43
CA SER A 70 8.95 1.90 -24.54
C SER A 70 8.71 3.32 -23.99
N GLN A 71 8.32 3.41 -22.73
CA GLN A 71 8.12 4.64 -21.98
C GLN A 71 8.79 4.48 -20.63
N GLU A 72 9.29 5.58 -20.09
CA GLU A 72 9.82 5.62 -18.74
C GLU A 72 8.72 5.23 -17.75
N ARG A 73 8.99 4.23 -16.92
CA ARG A 73 8.05 3.74 -15.91
C ARG A 73 8.15 4.61 -14.67
N ASP A 74 7.01 4.80 -14.02
CA ASP A 74 7.00 5.40 -12.69
C ASP A 74 7.58 4.39 -11.67
N PHE A 75 8.86 4.60 -11.34
CA PHE A 75 9.63 3.76 -10.41
C PHE A 75 8.93 3.59 -9.06
N GLN A 76 8.19 4.61 -8.62
CA GLN A 76 7.59 4.62 -7.29
C GLN A 76 6.59 3.48 -7.09
N TYR A 77 5.86 3.06 -8.13
CA TYR A 77 4.91 1.95 -7.98
C TYR A 77 5.60 0.61 -7.77
N GLY A 78 6.68 0.34 -8.50
CA GLY A 78 7.47 -0.88 -8.29
C GLY A 78 8.11 -0.90 -6.91
N TYR A 79 8.72 0.22 -6.50
CA TYR A 79 9.31 0.37 -5.17
C TYR A 79 8.30 0.16 -4.03
N ASN A 80 7.12 0.78 -4.14
CA ASN A 80 6.05 0.62 -3.14
C ASN A 80 5.58 -0.83 -3.03
N GLN A 81 5.50 -1.58 -4.14
CA GLN A 81 5.14 -3.00 -4.11
C GLN A 81 6.21 -3.86 -3.41
N VAL A 82 7.50 -3.57 -3.61
CA VAL A 82 8.60 -4.26 -2.93
C VAL A 82 8.57 -3.99 -1.42
N LEU A 83 8.42 -2.72 -1.01
CA LEU A 83 8.31 -2.39 0.41
C LEU A 83 7.08 -3.02 1.05
N THR A 84 5.94 -2.97 0.36
CA THR A 84 4.67 -3.56 0.84
C THR A 84 4.78 -5.08 0.99
N TRP A 85 5.52 -5.76 0.12
CA TRP A 85 5.83 -7.18 0.26
C TRP A 85 6.66 -7.49 1.52
N TYR A 86 7.61 -6.61 1.87
CA TYR A 86 8.52 -6.83 3.00
C TYR A 86 7.84 -6.66 4.36
N VAL A 87 6.94 -5.68 4.50
CA VAL A 87 6.33 -5.28 5.78
C VAL A 87 5.61 -6.41 6.54
N PRO A 88 4.81 -7.28 5.90
CA PRO A 88 4.17 -8.40 6.59
C PRO A 88 5.13 -9.37 7.29
N LEU A 89 6.40 -9.44 6.86
CA LEU A 89 7.36 -10.45 7.32
C LEU A 89 8.12 -10.05 8.61
N PHE A 90 8.13 -8.77 9.00
CA PHE A 90 8.99 -8.26 10.09
C PHE A 90 8.22 -7.65 11.27
N HIS A 91 6.88 -7.67 11.27
CA HIS A 91 6.05 -7.08 12.34
C HIS A 91 5.09 -8.12 12.95
N THR A 92 5.62 -9.31 13.24
CA THR A 92 4.99 -10.34 14.08
C THR A 92 5.73 -10.49 15.38
#